data_AF-A0A938HLS3-F1
#
_entry.id   AF-A0A938HLS3-F1
#
_cell.length_a   1.000
_cell.length_b   1.000
_cell.length_c   1.000
_cell.angle_alpha   90.00
_cell.angle_beta   90.00
_cell.angle_gamma   90.00
#
_symmetry.space_group_name_H-M   'P 1'
#
loop_
_entity.id
_entity.type
_entity.pdbx_description
1 polymer ?
#
loop_
_entity_poly.entity_id
_entity_poly.type
_entity_poly.pdbx_seq_one_letter_code
_entity_poly.pdbx_strand_id
1 'polypeptide(L)'
;MDSLGLTFRCYLVTSFGGDFIEDLMRSIMTRLALPLALLVALAAAPAGAHPHVWIDGRANFVFDPAGRLTALGIHWAFDDLYSVFTVQGLDKNRDGKVDANELAPMVADMLKNLKA
;
A
#
# COMPACT_ATOMS: atom_id res chain seq x y z
N MET A 1 36.05 -46.87 12.67
CA MET A 1 35.10 -46.14 13.55
C MET A 1 33.72 -46.30 12.95
N ASP A 2 33.23 -47.54 12.85
CA ASP A 2 32.77 -48.37 13.98
C ASP A 2 31.53 -47.70 14.56
N SER A 3 30.34 -48.24 14.38
CA SER A 3 29.97 -49.43 15.13
C SER A 3 28.70 -50.05 14.55
N LEU A 4 28.80 -51.37 14.40
CA LEU A 4 27.74 -52.29 14.09
C LEU A 4 26.60 -52.17 15.10
N GLY A 5 25.40 -52.37 14.58
CA GLY A 5 24.16 -52.00 15.24
C GLY A 5 23.84 -52.85 16.46
N LEU A 6 22.90 -52.32 17.23
CA LEU A 6 21.98 -53.16 17.96
C LEU A 6 20.57 -52.58 17.87
N THR A 7 19.71 -53.33 17.19
CA THR A 7 18.27 -53.14 17.19
C THR A 7 17.73 -53.72 18.49
N PHE A 8 17.10 -52.89 19.32
CA PHE A 8 16.26 -53.37 20.41
C PHE A 8 14.83 -52.90 20.16
N ARG A 9 13.95 -53.87 19.94
CA ARG A 9 12.51 -53.66 19.94
C ARG A 9 11.99 -53.98 21.34
N CYS A 10 11.71 -52.93 22.11
CA CYS A 10 10.93 -53.05 23.32
C CYS A 10 9.46 -52.91 22.93
N TYR A 11 8.70 -53.99 23.02
CA TYR A 11 7.24 -53.93 22.95
C TYR A 11 6.71 -53.60 24.35
N LEU A 12 6.20 -52.37 24.52
CA LEU A 12 5.13 -52.11 25.47
C LEU A 12 3.85 -51.91 24.64
N VAL A 13 2.96 -52.90 24.71
CA VAL A 13 1.60 -52.76 24.17
C VAL A 13 0.82 -51.86 25.13
N THR A 14 0.40 -50.69 24.65
CA THR A 14 -0.92 -50.13 24.94
C THR A 14 -1.53 -49.71 23.62
N SER A 15 -2.13 -50.68 22.92
CA SER A 15 -3.22 -50.35 22.01
C SER A 15 -4.45 -50.09 22.88
N PHE A 16 -4.84 -48.83 22.99
CA PHE A 16 -6.19 -48.41 23.34
C PHE A 16 -6.46 -47.11 22.56
N GLY A 17 -7.46 -47.16 21.68
CA GLY A 17 -7.69 -46.21 20.61
C GLY A 17 -7.88 -44.77 21.07
N GLY A 18 -7.27 -43.86 20.31
CA GLY A 18 -7.62 -42.44 20.27
C GLY A 18 -8.17 -42.00 18.91
N ASP A 19 -8.25 -42.94 17.96
CA ASP A 19 -8.62 -42.74 16.55
C ASP A 19 -9.95 -42.00 16.45
N PHE A 20 -10.87 -42.25 17.38
CA PHE A 20 -12.15 -41.58 17.44
C PHE A 20 -12.04 -40.06 17.67
N ILE A 21 -11.18 -39.59 18.59
CA ILE A 21 -11.05 -38.15 18.84
C ILE A 21 -10.29 -37.46 17.72
N GLU A 22 -9.23 -38.10 17.19
CA GLU A 22 -8.44 -37.57 16.07
C GLU A 22 -9.25 -37.52 14.76
N ASP A 23 -10.00 -38.57 14.44
CA ASP A 23 -10.89 -38.61 13.27
C ASP A 23 -12.08 -37.68 13.44
N LEU A 24 -12.62 -37.54 14.67
CA LEU A 24 -13.65 -36.56 14.99
C LEU A 24 -13.13 -35.14 14.79
N MET A 25 -11.93 -34.83 15.28
CA MET A 25 -11.30 -33.52 15.13
C MET A 25 -10.96 -33.22 13.66
N ARG A 26 -10.45 -34.19 12.89
CA ARG A 26 -10.26 -34.05 11.44
C ARG A 26 -11.57 -33.84 10.71
N SER A 27 -12.59 -34.63 11.00
CA SER A 27 -13.90 -34.53 10.37
C SER A 27 -14.56 -33.18 10.65
N ILE A 28 -14.50 -32.69 11.89
CA ILE A 28 -14.97 -31.35 12.27
C ILE A 28 -14.17 -30.26 11.54
N MET A 29 -12.84 -30.35 11.53
CA MET A 29 -11.99 -29.33 10.93
C MET A 29 -12.13 -29.27 9.42
N THR A 30 -12.28 -30.41 8.73
CA THR A 30 -12.57 -30.46 7.29
C THR A 30 -13.95 -29.90 6.96
N ARG A 31 -14.97 -30.17 7.80
CA ARG A 31 -16.34 -29.68 7.58
C ARG A 31 -16.50 -28.19 7.86
N LEU A 32 -15.73 -27.65 8.81
CA LEU A 32 -15.77 -26.23 9.16
C LEU A 32 -14.83 -25.37 8.31
N ALA A 33 -13.80 -25.94 7.70
CA ALA A 33 -12.81 -25.19 6.92
C ALA A 33 -13.44 -24.39 5.77
N LEU A 34 -14.31 -25.01 4.97
CA LEU A 34 -14.94 -24.34 3.82
C LEU A 34 -15.92 -23.23 4.20
N PRO A 35 -16.91 -23.45 5.10
CA PRO A 35 -17.81 -22.37 5.51
C PRO A 35 -17.08 -21.25 6.25
N LEU A 36 -16.04 -21.56 7.04
CA LEU A 36 -15.23 -20.55 7.71
C LEU A 36 -14.41 -19.72 6.71
N ALA A 37 -13.77 -20.36 5.73
CA ALA A 37 -13.06 -19.66 4.67
C ALA A 37 -13.99 -18.75 3.85
N LEU A 38 -15.21 -19.23 3.57
CA LEU A 38 -16.23 -18.45 2.88
C LEU A 38 -16.67 -17.24 3.72
N LEU A 39 -16.96 -17.44 5.01
CA LEU A 39 -17.27 -16.36 5.96
C LEU A 39 -16.16 -15.31 6.03
N VAL A 40 -14.89 -15.72 6.08
CA VAL A 40 -13.74 -14.80 6.09
C VAL A 40 -13.63 -14.04 4.77
N ALA A 41 -13.85 -14.70 3.63
CA ALA A 41 -13.82 -14.05 2.32
C ALA A 41 -14.96 -13.03 2.15
N LEU A 42 -16.16 -13.32 2.65
CA LEU A 42 -17.30 -12.40 2.63
C LEU A 42 -17.17 -11.25 3.65
N ALA A 43 -16.44 -11.47 4.75
CA ALA A 43 -16.15 -10.45 5.74
C ALA A 43 -14.95 -9.56 5.37
N ALA A 44 -14.23 -9.86 4.29
CA ALA A 44 -13.14 -9.04 3.81
C ALA A 44 -13.69 -7.70 3.28
N ALA A 45 -13.55 -6.66 4.09
CA ALA A 45 -13.87 -5.31 3.65
C ALA A 45 -12.87 -4.86 2.57
N PRO A 46 -13.32 -4.09 1.56
CA PRO A 46 -12.39 -3.46 0.62
C PRO A 46 -11.41 -2.59 1.41
N ALA A 47 -10.11 -2.80 1.18
CA ALA A 47 -9.12 -1.88 1.70
C ALA A 47 -9.37 -0.51 1.07
N GLY A 48 -9.64 0.50 1.90
CA GLY A 48 -9.84 1.89 1.48
C GLY A 48 -8.53 2.51 1.02
N ALA A 49 -8.00 2.05 -0.11
CA ALA A 49 -6.85 2.67 -0.74
C ALA A 49 -7.27 4.04 -1.28
N HIS A 50 -6.65 5.10 -0.75
CA HIS A 50 -6.82 6.45 -1.29
C HIS A 50 -6.33 6.50 -2.75
N PRO A 51 -6.77 7.49 -3.54
CA PRO A 51 -6.20 7.73 -4.86
C PRO A 51 -4.70 7.95 -4.71
N HIS A 52 -3.90 7.17 -5.45
CA HIS A 52 -2.46 7.35 -5.45
C HIS A 52 -2.15 8.45 -6.46
N VAL A 53 -1.50 9.53 -5.99
CA VAL A 53 -1.00 10.63 -6.82
C VAL A 53 0.49 10.43 -6.98
N TRP A 54 0.99 10.54 -8.20
CA TRP A 54 2.41 10.48 -8.49
C TRP A 54 2.95 11.86 -8.82
N ILE A 55 4.16 12.15 -8.32
CA ILE A 55 4.85 13.42 -8.52
C ILE A 55 6.31 13.15 -8.86
N ASP A 56 6.75 13.70 -9.98
CA ASP A 56 8.18 13.84 -10.29
C ASP A 56 8.70 15.16 -9.72
N GLY A 57 9.47 15.07 -8.63
CA GLY A 57 10.10 16.21 -7.98
C GLY A 57 11.54 16.45 -8.45
N ARG A 58 11.89 17.70 -8.72
CA ARG A 58 13.28 18.14 -8.98
C ARG A 58 13.64 19.34 -8.12
N ALA A 59 14.89 19.38 -7.66
CA ALA A 59 15.44 20.47 -6.86
C ALA A 59 16.72 20.99 -7.50
N ASN A 60 16.80 22.31 -7.68
CA ASN A 60 17.92 23.01 -8.29
C ASN A 60 18.54 23.96 -7.26
N PHE A 61 19.83 23.82 -7.01
CA PHE A 61 20.56 24.69 -6.09
C PHE A 61 21.09 25.92 -6.85
N VAL A 62 20.74 27.11 -6.38
CA VAL A 62 21.18 28.38 -6.96
C VAL A 62 22.30 28.96 -6.11
N PHE A 63 23.48 29.15 -6.70
CA PHE A 63 24.64 29.71 -6.03
C PHE A 63 24.97 31.11 -6.55
N ASP A 64 25.49 31.97 -5.68
CA ASP A 64 26.05 33.26 -6.09
C ASP A 64 27.50 33.12 -6.63
N PRO A 65 28.11 34.19 -7.19
CA PRO A 65 29.49 34.15 -7.66
C PRO A 65 30.54 33.84 -6.60
N ALA A 66 30.21 33.96 -5.30
CA ALA A 66 31.07 33.60 -4.19
C ALA A 66 30.89 32.14 -3.75
N GLY A 67 30.05 31.36 -4.44
CA GLY A 67 29.78 29.95 -4.16
C GLY A 67 28.81 29.71 -3.00
N ARG A 68 28.08 30.74 -2.55
CA ARG A 68 27.10 30.62 -1.47
C ARG A 68 25.73 30.24 -2.04
N LEU A 69 25.04 29.30 -1.38
CA LEU A 69 23.68 28.92 -1.75
C LEU A 69 22.72 30.07 -1.44
N THR A 70 21.99 30.57 -2.44
CA THR A 70 21.06 31.70 -2.32
C THR A 70 19.61 31.32 -2.52
N ALA A 71 19.33 30.24 -3.27
CA ALA A 71 17.96 29.75 -3.44
C ALA A 71 17.94 28.25 -3.76
N LEU A 72 16.76 27.65 -3.55
CA LEU A 72 16.41 26.32 -4.01
C LEU A 72 15.21 26.43 -4.96
N GLY A 73 15.41 26.06 -6.22
CA GLY A 73 14.32 25.96 -7.19
C GLY A 73 13.68 24.58 -7.11
N ILE A 74 12.41 24.49 -6.76
CA ILE A 74 11.66 23.23 -6.70
C ILE A 74 10.69 23.15 -7.87
N HIS A 75 10.74 22.05 -8.61
CA HIS A 75 9.81 21.74 -9.69
C HIS A 75 9.06 20.45 -9.38
N TRP A 76 7.74 20.47 -9.54
CA TRP A 76 6.87 19.31 -9.40
C TRP A 76 6.11 19.10 -10.71
N ALA A 77 6.15 17.88 -11.24
CA ALA A 77 5.27 17.44 -12.32
C ALA A 77 4.35 16.35 -11.75
N PHE A 78 3.05 16.59 -11.81
CA PHE A 78 2.03 15.65 -11.35
C PHE A 78 1.55 14.76 -12.50
N ASP A 79 0.99 13.61 -12.19
CA ASP A 79 0.39 12.73 -13.18
C ASP A 79 -0.85 13.36 -13.87
N ASP A 80 -1.22 12.79 -15.02
CA ASP A 80 -2.32 13.29 -15.85
C ASP A 80 -3.66 13.28 -15.12
N LEU A 81 -3.93 12.23 -14.33
CA LEU A 81 -5.22 12.07 -13.66
C LEU A 81 -5.39 13.15 -12.59
N TYR A 82 -4.37 13.34 -11.76
CA TYR A 82 -4.36 14.41 -10.76
C TYR A 82 -4.48 15.79 -11.42
N SER A 83 -3.78 16.01 -12.54
CA SER A 83 -3.80 17.29 -13.25
C SER A 83 -5.21 17.64 -13.74
N VAL A 84 -5.92 16.69 -14.34
CA VAL A 84 -7.30 16.90 -14.79
C VAL A 84 -8.23 17.18 -13.62
N PHE A 85 -8.13 16.43 -12.52
CA PHE A 85 -8.95 16.65 -11.33
C PHE A 85 -8.73 18.02 -10.69
N THR A 86 -7.46 18.44 -10.60
CA THR A 86 -7.07 19.66 -9.89
C THR A 86 -7.56 20.93 -10.59
N VAL A 87 -7.67 20.89 -11.92
CA VAL A 87 -8.13 22.05 -12.70
C VAL A 87 -9.65 22.11 -12.90
N GLN A 88 -10.40 21.16 -12.32
CA GLN A 88 -11.86 21.15 -12.44
C GLN A 88 -12.48 22.40 -11.82
N GLY A 89 -13.35 23.06 -12.59
CA GLY A 89 -14.04 24.28 -12.15
C GLY A 89 -13.17 25.55 -12.19
N LEU A 90 -11.91 25.47 -12.64
CA LEU A 90 -11.08 26.65 -12.88
C LEU A 90 -11.41 27.34 -14.22
N ASP A 91 -11.82 26.57 -15.23
CA ASP A 91 -12.27 27.08 -16.53
C ASP A 91 -13.61 27.83 -16.38
N LYS A 92 -13.54 29.15 -16.17
CA LYS A 92 -14.69 30.01 -15.96
C LYS A 92 -15.31 30.45 -17.28
N ASN A 93 -14.48 30.59 -18.31
CA ASN A 93 -14.90 31.07 -19.62
C ASN A 93 -15.47 29.94 -20.52
N ARG A 94 -15.28 28.67 -20.12
CA ARG A 94 -15.73 27.43 -20.75
C ARG A 94 -15.14 27.20 -22.14
N ASP A 95 -13.90 27.63 -22.36
CA ASP A 95 -13.18 27.43 -23.61
C ASP A 95 -12.43 26.08 -23.69
N GLY A 96 -12.48 25.29 -22.61
CA GLY A 96 -11.86 23.97 -22.51
C GLY A 96 -10.37 24.03 -22.19
N LYS A 97 -9.83 25.22 -21.88
CA LYS A 97 -8.47 25.43 -21.38
C LYS A 97 -8.53 26.18 -20.08
N VAL A 98 -7.46 26.06 -19.30
CA VAL A 98 -7.31 26.79 -18.05
C VAL A 98 -6.12 27.72 -18.21
N ASP A 99 -6.39 29.02 -18.19
CA ASP A 99 -5.37 30.04 -18.41
C ASP A 99 -4.65 30.47 -17.12
N ALA A 100 -3.60 31.29 -17.27
CA ALA A 100 -2.79 31.73 -16.14
C ALA A 100 -3.57 32.59 -15.12
N ASN A 101 -4.56 33.37 -15.55
CA ASN A 101 -5.41 34.17 -14.66
C ASN A 101 -6.38 33.28 -13.89
N GLU A 102 -6.87 32.21 -14.50
CA GLU A 102 -7.72 31.21 -13.86
C GLU A 102 -6.96 30.35 -12.85
N LEU A 103 -5.67 30.06 -13.10
CA LEU A 103 -4.79 29.34 -12.17
C LEU A 103 -4.30 30.19 -10.99
N ALA A 104 -4.17 31.51 -11.17
CA ALA A 104 -3.53 32.39 -10.18
C ALA A 104 -4.09 32.27 -8.75
N PRO A 105 -5.42 32.16 -8.53
CA PRO A 105 -5.97 31.96 -7.19
C PRO A 105 -5.54 30.64 -6.56
N MET A 106 -5.52 29.55 -7.34
CA MET A 106 -5.08 28.23 -6.86
C MET A 106 -3.61 28.25 -6.46
N VAL A 107 -2.76 28.87 -7.28
CA VAL A 107 -1.34 29.04 -6.98
C VAL A 107 -1.14 29.87 -5.71
N ALA A 108 -1.89 30.97 -5.55
CA ALA A 108 -1.82 31.80 -4.36
C ALA A 108 -2.21 31.01 -3.09
N ASP A 109 -3.20 30.13 -3.17
CA ASP A 109 -3.58 29.24 -2.06
C ASP A 109 -2.50 28.20 -1.75
N MET A 110 -1.92 27.55 -2.76
CA MET A 110 -0.81 26.59 -2.57
C MET A 110 0.41 27.23 -1.92
N LEU A 111 0.77 28.46 -2.32
CA LEU A 111 1.91 29.19 -1.79
C LEU A 111 1.74 29.64 -0.34
N LYS A 112 0.51 29.73 0.20
CA LYS A 112 0.29 30.06 1.62
C LYS A 112 1.00 29.08 2.54
N ASN A 113 1.11 27.82 2.14
CA ASN A 113 1.74 26.76 2.91
C ASN A 113 3.28 26.74 2.81
N LEU A 114 3.87 27.56 1.93
CA LEU A 114 5.32 27.69 1.74
C LEU A 114 5.92 28.92 2.43
N LYS A 115 5.11 29.78 3.05
CA LYS A 115 5.63 30.91 3.84
C LYS A 115 6.23 30.38 5.15
N ALA A 116 7.55 30.37 5.22
CA ALA A 116 8.32 30.25 6.46
C ALA A 116 8.35 31.57 7.23
#